data_AF-A0A7X2NLS2-F1
#
_entry.id   AF-A0A7X2NLS2-F1
#
_cell.length_a   1.000
_cell.length_b   1.000
_cell.length_c   1.000
_cell.angle_alpha   90.00
_cell.angle_beta   90.00
_cell.angle_gamma   90.00
#
_symmetry.space_group_name_H-M   'P 1'
#
loop_
_entity.id
_entity.type
_entity.pdbx_description
1 polymer ?
#
loop_
_entity_poly.entity_id
_entity_poly.type
_entity_poly.pdbx_seq_one_letter_code
_entity_poly.pdbx_strand_id
1 'polypeptide(L)'
;MSGKNHKMVNGRLLQTDKKFSSLKEKQKIKIAEWIYEAYRKCYVQSGKIPAKKNDSEILSDVFVKIEEEQIWIPDREIYAYYHKRKGKLQKRLEKEFSIEQLTE
;
A
#
# COMPACT_ATOMS: atom_id res chain seq x y z
N MET A 1 -20.01 -13.06 21.70
CA MET A 1 -20.98 -12.49 20.76
C MET A 1 -20.22 -11.96 19.55
N SER A 2 -20.36 -12.56 18.37
CA SER A 2 -19.70 -12.09 17.15
C SER A 2 -20.53 -10.97 16.55
N GLY A 3 -20.16 -9.72 16.87
CA GLY A 3 -20.80 -8.54 16.31
C GLY A 3 -20.52 -8.50 14.81
N LYS A 4 -21.58 -8.52 13.99
CA LYS A 4 -21.47 -8.36 12.54
C LYS A 4 -20.90 -6.97 12.26
N ASN A 5 -19.64 -6.92 11.83
CA ASN A 5 -18.92 -5.70 11.48
C ASN A 5 -19.38 -5.16 10.11
N HIS A 6 -20.63 -4.71 10.00
CA HIS A 6 -21.16 -4.12 8.77
C HIS A 6 -21.59 -2.68 9.02
N LYS A 7 -21.18 -1.75 8.15
CA LYS A 7 -21.62 -0.35 8.15
C LYS A 7 -22.25 -0.02 6.81
N MET A 8 -23.35 0.72 6.85
CA MET A 8 -23.94 1.32 5.65
C MET A 8 -23.13 2.57 5.28
N VAL A 9 -22.53 2.59 4.09
CA VAL A 9 -21.84 3.76 3.54
C VAL A 9 -22.36 3.97 2.12
N ASN A 10 -22.83 5.18 1.82
CA ASN A 10 -23.39 5.54 0.50
C ASN A 10 -24.45 4.54 -0.02
N GLY A 11 -25.34 4.08 0.86
CA GLY A 11 -26.40 3.13 0.51
C GLY A 11 -25.96 1.68 0.31
N ARG A 12 -24.69 1.34 0.57
CA ARG A 12 -24.16 -0.03 0.45
C ARG A 12 -23.73 -0.58 1.81
N LEU A 13 -24.07 -1.85 2.06
CA LEU A 13 -23.63 -2.57 3.26
C LEU A 13 -22.17 -3.02 3.09
N LEU A 14 -21.25 -2.39 3.82
CA LEU A 14 -19.81 -2.66 3.77
C LEU A 14 -19.34 -3.37 5.03
N GLN A 15 -18.53 -4.41 4.85
CA GLN A 15 -17.92 -5.16 5.94
C GLN A 15 -16.68 -4.43 6.47
N THR A 16 -16.68 -3.99 7.73
CA THR A 16 -15.64 -3.16 8.37
C THR A 16 -14.43 -3.92 8.90
N ASP A 17 -14.41 -5.24 8.82
CA ASP A 17 -13.28 -6.08 9.18
C ASP A 17 -12.69 -6.84 7.98
N LYS A 18 -12.91 -6.32 6.78
CA LYS A 18 -12.46 -6.95 5.54
C LYS A 18 -10.94 -7.15 5.54
N LYS A 19 -10.48 -8.39 5.38
CA LYS A 19 -9.05 -8.72 5.30
C LYS A 19 -8.49 -8.35 3.92
N PHE A 20 -7.20 -8.03 3.85
CA PHE A 20 -6.53 -7.79 2.56
C PHE A 20 -6.67 -8.99 1.61
N SER A 21 -6.61 -10.22 2.13
CA SER A 21 -6.79 -11.44 1.34
C SER A 21 -8.17 -11.55 0.68
N SER A 22 -9.19 -10.90 1.25
CA SER A 22 -10.57 -10.87 0.76
C SER A 22 -10.81 -9.75 -0.27
N LEU A 23 -9.81 -8.95 -0.62
CA LEU A 23 -9.90 -7.98 -1.72
C LEU A 23 -9.88 -8.69 -3.07
N LYS A 24 -10.50 -8.05 -4.09
CA LYS A 24 -10.41 -8.53 -5.47
C LYS A 24 -8.96 -8.45 -5.95
N GLU A 25 -8.54 -9.38 -6.82
CA GLU A 25 -7.15 -9.42 -7.28
C GLU A 25 -6.71 -8.11 -7.94
N LYS A 26 -7.56 -7.51 -8.78
CA LYS A 26 -7.33 -6.19 -9.38
C LYS A 26 -7.07 -5.09 -8.33
N GLN A 27 -7.77 -5.12 -7.20
CA GLN A 27 -7.58 -4.15 -6.10
C GLN A 27 -6.25 -4.39 -5.39
N LYS A 28 -5.88 -5.65 -5.16
CA LYS A 28 -4.58 -6.00 -4.54
C LYS A 28 -3.40 -5.56 -5.39
N ILE A 29 -3.50 -5.75 -6.71
CA ILE A 29 -2.49 -5.30 -7.66
C ILE A 29 -2.35 -3.77 -7.61
N LYS A 30 -3.47 -3.03 -7.73
CA LYS A 30 -3.46 -1.56 -7.60
C LYS A 30 -2.82 -1.07 -6.31
N ILE A 31 -3.21 -1.65 -5.16
CA ILE A 31 -2.62 -1.26 -3.87
C ILE A 31 -1.11 -1.56 -3.84
N ALA A 32 -0.68 -2.69 -4.37
CA ALA A 32 0.74 -3.04 -4.45
C ALA A 32 1.53 -2.08 -5.35
N GLU A 33 0.93 -1.64 -6.46
CA GLU A 33 1.50 -0.64 -7.38
C GLU A 33 1.62 0.72 -6.69
N TRP A 34 0.55 1.22 -6.07
CA TRP A 34 0.57 2.49 -5.37
C TRP A 34 1.59 2.53 -4.23
N ILE A 35 1.71 1.44 -3.47
CA ILE A 35 2.74 1.29 -2.45
C ILE A 35 4.14 1.42 -3.07
N TYR A 36 4.38 0.77 -4.21
CA TYR A 36 5.68 0.83 -4.87
C TYR A 36 5.97 2.23 -5.43
N GLU A 37 5.00 2.87 -6.06
CA GLU A 37 5.11 4.24 -6.58
C GLU A 37 5.46 5.23 -5.47
N ALA A 38 4.73 5.20 -4.35
CA ALA A 38 4.98 6.08 -3.21
C ALA A 38 6.36 5.79 -2.58
N TYR A 39 6.72 4.51 -2.45
CA TYR A 39 8.04 4.10 -1.94
C TYR A 39 9.19 4.59 -2.84
N ARG A 40 9.05 4.44 -4.17
CA ARG A 40 10.03 4.90 -5.17
C ARG A 40 10.13 6.42 -5.17
N LYS A 41 9.01 7.14 -5.16
CA LYS A 41 8.97 8.61 -5.09
C LYS A 41 9.71 9.12 -3.87
N CYS A 42 9.48 8.51 -2.70
CA CYS A 42 10.17 8.85 -1.47
C CYS A 42 11.69 8.64 -1.56
N TYR A 43 12.14 7.56 -2.21
CA TYR A 43 13.55 7.32 -2.48
C TYR A 43 14.15 8.37 -3.41
N VAL A 44 13.50 8.66 -4.55
CA VAL A 44 13.98 9.64 -5.54
C VAL A 44 14.09 11.05 -4.93
N GLN A 45 13.13 11.44 -4.09
CA GLN A 45 13.12 12.76 -3.45
C GLN A 45 14.19 12.90 -2.34
N SER A 46 14.42 11.84 -1.57
CA SER A 46 15.33 11.89 -0.41
C SER A 46 16.74 11.37 -0.70
N GLY A 47 16.94 10.68 -1.83
CA GLY A 47 18.17 9.98 -2.20
C GLY A 47 18.54 8.83 -1.25
N LYS A 48 17.62 8.40 -0.37
CA LYS A 48 17.88 7.40 0.67
C LYS A 48 16.74 6.39 0.76
N ILE A 49 17.08 5.16 1.13
CA ILE A 49 16.09 4.09 1.34
C ILE A 49 15.07 4.54 2.40
N PRO A 50 13.76 4.50 2.09
CA PRO A 50 12.72 4.92 3.03
C PRO A 50 12.79 4.20 4.38
N ALA A 51 13.08 4.97 5.42
CA ALA A 51 13.15 4.49 6.81
C ALA A 51 11.75 4.49 7.45
N LYS A 52 11.64 4.03 8.72
CA LYS A 52 10.36 3.98 9.44
C LYS A 52 9.64 5.34 9.52
N LYS A 53 10.39 6.44 9.58
CA LYS A 53 9.84 7.80 9.60
C LYS A 53 9.09 8.17 8.31
N ASN A 54 9.49 7.57 7.18
CA ASN A 54 8.89 7.78 5.87
C ASN A 54 7.68 6.87 5.62
N ASP A 55 7.52 5.80 6.42
CA ASP A 55 6.43 4.83 6.24
C ASP A 55 5.04 5.49 6.36
N SER A 56 4.89 6.47 7.25
CA SER A 56 3.64 7.21 7.41
C SER A 56 3.27 8.03 6.17
N GLU A 57 4.26 8.69 5.56
CA GLU A 57 4.05 9.51 4.36
C GLU A 57 3.70 8.64 3.15
N ILE A 58 4.46 7.55 2.96
CA ILE A 58 4.20 6.58 1.88
C ILE A 58 2.80 5.99 2.00
N LEU A 59 2.39 5.60 3.21
CA LEU A 59 1.07 5.02 3.42
C LEU A 59 -0.06 6.04 3.31
N SER A 60 0.19 7.29 3.70
CA SER A 60 -0.78 8.39 3.50
C SER A 60 -1.15 8.54 2.03
N ASP A 61 -0.16 8.58 1.12
CA ASP A 61 -0.39 8.65 -0.33
C ASP A 61 -1.21 7.45 -0.85
N VAL A 62 -0.98 6.26 -0.28
CA VAL A 62 -1.72 5.04 -0.64
C VAL A 62 -3.16 5.07 -0.13
N PHE A 63 -3.41 5.58 1.09
CA PHE A 63 -4.74 5.68 1.65
C PHE A 63 -5.64 6.61 0.84
N VAL A 64 -5.12 7.75 0.37
CA VAL A 64 -5.86 8.66 -0.51
C VAL A 64 -6.36 7.91 -1.76
N LYS A 65 -5.47 7.15 -2.44
CA LYS A 65 -5.85 6.37 -3.62
C LYS A 65 -6.85 5.24 -3.31
N ILE A 66 -6.75 4.62 -2.14
CA ILE A 66 -7.71 3.60 -1.66
C ILE A 66 -9.10 4.21 -1.47
N GLU A 67 -9.19 5.41 -0.90
CA GLU A 67 -10.44 6.14 -0.70
C GLU A 67 -11.06 6.58 -2.04
N GLU A 68 -10.25 7.11 -2.96
CA GLU A 68 -10.67 7.49 -4.32
C GLU A 68 -11.30 6.32 -5.08
N GLU A 69 -10.72 5.12 -4.94
CA GLU A 69 -11.20 3.89 -5.56
C GLU A 69 -12.29 3.18 -4.75
N GLN A 70 -12.75 3.81 -3.67
CA GLN A 70 -13.78 3.31 -2.75
C GLN A 70 -13.48 1.88 -2.28
N ILE A 71 -12.20 1.57 -2.08
CA ILE A 71 -11.76 0.26 -1.61
C ILE A 71 -11.84 0.25 -0.09
N TRP A 72 -12.89 -0.37 0.43
CA TRP A 72 -13.06 -0.47 1.87
C TRP A 72 -12.16 -1.56 2.48
N ILE A 73 -11.17 -1.16 3.27
CA ILE A 73 -10.23 -2.04 3.97
C ILE A 73 -9.73 -1.35 5.26
N PRO A 74 -9.59 -2.06 6.39
CA PRO A 74 -9.02 -1.49 7.60
C PRO A 74 -7.55 -1.12 7.41
N ASP A 75 -7.14 0.04 7.92
CA ASP A 75 -5.78 0.57 7.78
C ASP A 75 -4.73 -0.43 8.24
N ARG A 76 -4.97 -1.09 9.37
CA ARG A 76 -4.08 -2.12 9.94
C ARG A 76 -3.68 -3.21 8.93
N GLU A 77 -4.57 -3.55 8.00
CA GLU A 77 -4.30 -4.57 6.97
C GLU A 77 -3.33 -4.04 5.93
N ILE A 78 -3.46 -2.76 5.55
CA ILE A 78 -2.53 -2.09 4.64
C ILE A 78 -1.16 -1.92 5.30
N TYR A 79 -1.10 -1.46 6.55
CA TYR A 79 0.15 -1.38 7.33
C TYR A 79 0.83 -2.75 7.41
N ALA A 80 0.10 -3.80 7.78
CA ALA A 80 0.64 -5.16 7.88
C ALA A 80 1.14 -5.69 6.53
N TYR A 81 0.41 -5.41 5.44
CA TYR A 81 0.80 -5.78 4.09
C TYR A 81 2.10 -5.07 3.66
N TYR A 82 2.17 -3.76 3.89
CA TYR A 82 3.34 -2.94 3.56
C TYR A 82 4.58 -3.42 4.32
N HIS A 83 4.51 -3.59 5.64
CA HIS A 83 5.65 -4.05 6.43
C HIS A 83 6.16 -5.43 6.00
N LYS A 84 5.26 -6.37 5.67
CA LYS A 84 5.64 -7.68 5.12
C LYS A 84 6.32 -7.59 3.76
N ARG A 85 5.98 -6.57 2.96
CA ARG A 85 6.52 -6.36 1.60
C ARG A 85 7.75 -5.46 1.55
N LYS A 86 8.05 -4.71 2.60
CA LYS A 86 9.16 -3.72 2.63
C LYS A 86 10.49 -4.27 2.11
N GLY A 87 10.90 -5.46 2.54
CA GLY A 87 12.13 -6.09 2.03
C GLY A 87 12.08 -6.45 0.53
N LYS A 88 10.90 -6.80 -0.02
CA LYS A 88 10.73 -7.03 -1.46
C LYS A 88 10.72 -5.72 -2.24
N LEU A 89 10.14 -4.66 -1.69
CA LEU A 89 10.14 -3.32 -2.29
C LEU A 89 11.57 -2.78 -2.39
N GLN A 90 12.35 -2.91 -1.32
CA GLN A 90 13.77 -2.53 -1.32
C GLN A 90 14.56 -3.28 -2.38
N LYS A 91 14.46 -4.62 -2.44
CA LYS A 91 15.16 -5.40 -3.48
C LYS A 91 14.75 -5.03 -4.90
N ARG A 92 13.46 -4.74 -5.12
CA ARG A 92 12.94 -4.30 -6.42
C ARG A 92 13.54 -2.95 -6.80
N LEU A 93 13.59 -2.02 -5.86
CA LEU A 93 14.19 -0.70 -6.02
C LEU A 93 15.69 -0.81 -6.34
N GLU A 94 16.46 -1.55 -5.53
CA GLU A 94 17.88 -1.79 -5.74
C GLU A 94 18.16 -2.37 -7.12
N LYS A 95 17.34 -3.32 -7.58
CA LYS A 95 17.45 -3.90 -8.93
C LYS A 95 17.16 -2.87 -10.03
N GLU A 96 16.16 -2.02 -9.85
CA GLU A 96 15.83 -0.97 -10.82
C GLU A 96 17.00 0.01 -11.01
N PHE A 97 17.52 0.55 -9.90
CA PHE A 97 18.65 1.49 -9.94
C PHE A 97 19.98 0.83 -10.31
N SER A 98 20.20 -0.43 -9.95
CA SER A 98 21.41 -1.18 -10.38
C SER A 98 21.40 -1.47 -11.88
N ILE A 99 20.23 -1.61 -12.50
CA ILE A 99 20.10 -1.75 -13.96
C ILE A 99 20.31 -0.40 -14.63
N GLU A 100 19.74 0.69 -14.09
CA GLU A 100 19.93 2.05 -14.63
C GLU A 100 21.41 2.46 -14.68
N GLN A 101 22.21 2.09 -13.67
CA GLN A 101 23.66 2.36 -13.60
C GLN A 101 24.52 1.52 -14.57
N LEU A 102 23.98 0.44 -15.15
CA LEU A 102 24.67 -0.40 -16.15
C LEU A 102 24.34 0.02 -17.60
N THR A 103 23.38 0.93 -17.77
CA THR A 103 22.92 1.41 -19.08
C THR A 103 23.44 2.80 -19.47
N GLU A 104 24.26 3.42 -18.62
CA GLU A 104 25.06 4.63 -18.91
C GLU A 104 26.52 4.27 -19.24
#